data_AF-A0A1X0S337-F1
#
_entry.id   AF-A0A1X0S337-F1
#
_cell.length_a   1.000
_cell.length_b   1.000
_cell.length_c   1.000
_cell.angle_alpha   90.00
_cell.angle_beta   90.00
_cell.angle_gamma   90.00
#
_symmetry.space_group_name_H-M   'P 1'
#
loop_
_entity.id
_entity.type
_entity.pdbx_description
1 polymer ?
#
loop_
_entity_poly.entity_id
_entity_poly.type
_entity_poly.pdbx_seq_one_letter_code
_entity_poly.pdbx_strand_id
1 'polypeptide(L)'
;MPKPTKSESTRTVVRLFFISSIISWLALLASSAVYFYHSNIDFSKIPLIPQLFGWISAILYCSSRIPQIMQNFKNESVEGLSLSMFIFSVVGNLTYCFSILLVSLDPTYLFINYSWLLGSGGTLFFDFTIFFQFYIYRKRS
;
A
#
# COMPACT_ATOMS: atom_id res chain seq x y z
N MET A 1 33.73 -18.87 1.00
CA MET A 1 32.25 -18.82 1.07
C MET A 1 31.72 -18.82 -0.36
N PRO A 2 30.92 -19.81 -0.79
CA PRO A 2 30.30 -19.78 -2.12
C PRO A 2 29.34 -18.58 -2.20
N LYS A 3 29.39 -17.82 -3.30
CA LYS A 3 28.45 -16.72 -3.52
C LYS A 3 27.04 -17.32 -3.68
N PRO A 4 26.01 -16.81 -2.98
CA PRO A 4 24.65 -17.31 -3.11
C PRO A 4 24.22 -17.28 -4.58
N THR A 5 23.58 -18.36 -5.04
CA THR A 5 22.99 -18.39 -6.38
C THR A 5 21.94 -17.27 -6.49
N LYS A 6 21.78 -16.63 -7.66
CA LYS A 6 20.93 -15.42 -7.80
C LYS A 6 19.51 -15.56 -7.21
N SER A 7 18.95 -16.78 -7.17
CA SER A 7 17.65 -17.11 -6.53
C SER A 7 17.63 -16.92 -5.00
N GLU A 8 18.75 -17.20 -4.31
CA GLU A 8 18.86 -17.07 -2.86
C GLU A 8 18.94 -15.60 -2.43
N SER A 9 19.64 -14.78 -3.21
CA SER A 9 19.66 -13.32 -3.03
C SER A 9 18.27 -12.71 -3.27
N THR A 10 17.57 -13.09 -4.35
CA THR A 10 16.18 -12.67 -4.60
C THR A 10 15.28 -13.04 -3.41
N ARG A 11 15.36 -14.27 -2.91
CA ARG A 11 14.52 -14.76 -1.81
C ARG A 11 14.77 -14.00 -0.50
N THR A 12 16.02 -13.59 -0.26
CA THR A 12 16.40 -12.78 0.91
C THR A 12 15.85 -11.37 0.80
N VAL A 13 15.99 -10.72 -0.36
CA VAL A 13 15.41 -9.39 -0.62
C VAL A 13 13.90 -9.40 -0.44
N VAL A 14 13.21 -10.43 -0.93
CA VAL A 14 11.76 -10.60 -0.74
C VAL A 14 11.39 -10.68 0.73
N ARG A 15 12.07 -11.54 1.51
CA ARG A 15 11.81 -11.66 2.94
C ARG A 15 12.01 -10.33 3.66
N LEU A 16 13.11 -9.63 3.37
CA LEU A 16 13.40 -8.33 3.95
C LEU A 16 12.32 -7.30 3.60
N PHE A 17 11.91 -7.25 2.33
CA PHE A 17 10.85 -6.37 1.87
C PHE A 17 9.51 -6.61 2.60
N PHE A 18 9.08 -7.87 2.74
CA PHE A 18 7.83 -8.17 3.44
C PHE A 18 7.90 -7.84 4.93
N ILE A 19 9.03 -8.16 5.59
CA ILE A 19 9.24 -7.83 7.00
C ILE A 19 9.26 -6.32 7.21
N SER A 20 10.02 -5.58 6.39
CA SER A 20 10.08 -4.11 6.48
C SER A 20 8.72 -3.46 6.19
N SER A 21 7.95 -4.03 5.25
CA SER A 21 6.59 -3.59 4.95
C SER A 21 5.68 -3.78 6.15
N ILE A 22 5.65 -4.97 6.75
CA ILE A 22 4.81 -5.25 7.94
C ILE A 22 5.18 -4.30 9.08
N ILE A 23 6.46 -4.10 9.34
CA ILE A 23 6.93 -3.17 10.38
C ILE A 23 6.46 -1.75 10.08
N SER A 24 6.61 -1.27 8.84
CA SER A 24 6.19 0.07 8.43
C SER A 24 4.67 0.26 8.58
N TRP A 25 3.89 -0.76 8.22
CA TRP A 25 2.44 -0.76 8.37
C TRP A 25 2.00 -0.75 9.83
N LEU A 26 2.62 -1.57 10.69
CA LEU A 26 2.34 -1.57 12.12
C LEU A 26 2.71 -0.23 12.76
N ALA A 27 3.86 0.35 12.39
CA ALA A 27 4.28 1.66 12.85
C ALA A 27 3.31 2.77 12.40
N LEU A 28 2.85 2.74 11.15
CA LEU A 28 1.87 3.68 10.61
C LEU A 28 0.55 3.59 11.40
N LEU A 29 0.03 2.39 11.60
CA LEU A 29 -1.23 2.15 12.32
C LEU A 29 -1.12 2.52 13.81
N ALA A 30 0.01 2.25 14.45
CA ALA A 30 0.25 2.66 15.84
C ALA A 30 0.34 4.18 15.96
N SER A 31 1.07 4.84 15.05
CA SER A 31 1.24 6.29 15.06
C SER A 31 -0.08 7.01 14.81
N SER A 32 -0.89 6.52 13.86
CA SER A 32 -2.21 7.09 13.61
C SER A 32 -3.19 6.82 14.75
N ALA A 33 -3.15 5.65 15.37
CA ALA A 33 -3.95 5.37 16.57
C ALA A 33 -3.60 6.33 17.72
N VAL A 34 -2.30 6.58 17.95
CA VAL A 34 -1.85 7.57 18.95
C VAL A 34 -2.31 8.98 18.58
N TYR A 35 -2.18 9.38 17.31
CA TYR A 35 -2.63 10.68 16.81
C TYR A 35 -4.14 10.89 17.04
N PHE A 36 -4.95 9.90 16.65
CA PHE A 36 -6.40 9.94 16.80
C PHE A 36 -6.86 9.83 18.25
N TYR A 37 -6.12 9.12 19.10
CA TYR A 37 -6.39 9.07 20.53
C TYR A 37 -6.17 10.43 21.22
N HIS A 38 -5.12 11.16 20.84
CA HIS A 38 -4.86 12.50 21.37
C HIS A 38 -5.76 13.56 20.74
N SER A 39 -6.33 13.27 19.57
CA SER A 39 -7.27 14.16 18.90
C SER A 39 -8.66 14.02 19.51
N ASN A 40 -9.34 15.14 19.77
CA ASN A 40 -10.73 15.13 20.25
C ASN A 40 -11.69 14.81 19.09
N ILE A 41 -11.78 13.54 18.71
CA ILE A 41 -12.65 13.07 17.62
C ILE A 41 -14.11 13.07 18.07
N ASP A 42 -14.97 13.69 17.28
CA ASP A 42 -16.41 13.65 17.49
C ASP A 42 -17.00 12.36 16.92
N PHE A 43 -17.07 11.33 17.75
CA PHE A 43 -17.59 10.01 17.37
C PHE A 43 -19.07 10.03 16.97
N SER A 44 -19.84 11.07 17.34
CA SER A 44 -21.26 11.18 16.98
C SER A 44 -21.48 11.39 15.47
N LYS A 45 -20.45 11.92 14.78
CA LYS A 45 -20.48 12.20 13.35
C LYS A 45 -20.02 11.03 12.47
N ILE A 46 -19.62 9.91 13.07
CA ILE A 46 -19.02 8.79 12.34
C ILE A 46 -20.11 7.83 11.86
N PRO A 47 -20.35 7.72 10.54
CA PRO A 47 -21.36 6.80 10.03
C PRO A 47 -20.81 5.37 9.99
N LEU A 48 -21.50 4.43 10.65
CA LEU A 48 -21.04 3.03 10.77
C LEU A 48 -20.94 2.30 9.44
N ILE A 49 -21.97 2.42 8.58
CA ILE A 49 -22.05 1.67 7.32
C ILE A 49 -20.92 2.05 6.35
N PRO A 50 -20.66 3.34 6.04
CA PRO A 50 -19.52 3.73 5.22
C PRO A 50 -18.18 3.28 5.80
N GLN A 51 -18.03 3.26 7.13
CA GLN A 51 -16.79 2.80 7.75
C GLN A 51 -16.54 1.31 7.51
N LEU A 52 -17.55 0.47 7.68
CA LEU A 52 -17.42 -0.97 7.40
C LEU A 52 -17.01 -1.21 5.95
N PHE A 53 -17.71 -0.58 4.99
CA PHE A 53 -17.37 -0.70 3.58
C PHE A 53 -15.99 -0.12 3.24
N GLY A 54 -15.64 1.02 3.84
CA GLY A 54 -14.33 1.65 3.69
C GLY A 54 -13.20 0.73 4.11
N TRP A 55 -13.28 0.13 5.31
CA TRP A 55 -12.26 -0.80 5.79
C TRP A 55 -12.19 -2.10 5.00
N ILE A 56 -13.34 -2.68 4.63
CA ILE A 56 -13.37 -3.88 3.77
C ILE A 56 -12.72 -3.56 2.42
N SER A 57 -13.06 -2.41 1.83
CA SER A 57 -12.48 -1.98 0.55
C SER A 57 -10.97 -1.76 0.65
N ALA A 58 -10.48 -1.14 1.73
CA ALA A 58 -9.06 -0.92 1.95
C ALA A 58 -8.29 -2.24 2.03
N ILE A 59 -8.82 -3.22 2.76
CA ILE A 59 -8.21 -4.56 2.87
C ILE A 59 -8.20 -5.26 1.50
N LEU A 60 -9.33 -5.30 0.80
CA LEU A 60 -9.42 -5.93 -0.51
C LEU A 60 -8.50 -5.25 -1.53
N TYR A 61 -8.44 -3.93 -1.51
CA TYR A 61 -7.65 -3.18 -2.47
C TYR A 61 -6.15 -3.37 -2.24
N CYS A 62 -5.68 -3.26 -1.00
CA CYS A 62 -4.29 -3.53 -0.63
C CYS A 62 -3.91 -5.01 -0.89
N SER A 63 -4.76 -5.95 -0.46
CA SER A 63 -4.47 -7.39 -0.61
C SER A 63 -4.40 -7.82 -2.08
N SER A 64 -5.12 -7.18 -2.99
CA SER A 64 -5.08 -7.49 -4.43
C SER A 64 -3.67 -7.36 -5.04
N ARG A 65 -2.80 -6.51 -4.47
CA ARG A 65 -1.43 -6.28 -4.98
C ARG A 65 -0.44 -7.33 -4.51
N ILE A 66 -0.69 -7.98 -3.38
CA ILE A 66 0.22 -8.96 -2.78
C ILE A 66 0.41 -10.19 -3.69
N PRO A 67 -0.65 -10.84 -4.23
CA PRO A 67 -0.50 -11.95 -5.16
C PRO A 67 0.32 -11.59 -6.41
N GLN A 68 0.12 -10.39 -6.97
CA GLN A 68 0.87 -9.93 -8.14
C GLN A 68 2.37 -9.80 -7.83
N ILE A 69 2.70 -9.16 -6.69
CA ILE A 69 4.08 -9.01 -6.23
C ILE A 69 4.73 -10.39 -6.05
N MET A 70 4.02 -11.33 -5.41
CA MET A 70 4.50 -12.69 -5.19
C MET A 70 4.71 -13.45 -6.51
N GLN A 71 3.81 -13.29 -7.48
CA GLN A 71 3.92 -13.95 -8.78
C GLN A 71 5.09 -13.41 -9.60
N ASN A 72 5.28 -12.08 -9.62
CA ASN A 72 6.43 -11.45 -10.26
C ASN A 72 7.76 -11.93 -9.65
N PHE A 73 7.81 -12.09 -8.32
CA PHE A 73 8.99 -12.65 -7.64
C PHE A 73 9.21 -14.12 -7.97
N LYS A 74 8.15 -14.93 -7.96
CA LYS A 74 8.22 -16.37 -8.26
C LYS A 74 8.71 -16.63 -9.68
N ASN A 75 8.23 -15.84 -10.64
CA ASN A 75 8.54 -16.00 -12.06
C ASN A 75 9.82 -15.25 -12.46
N GLU A 76 10.37 -14.41 -11.57
CA GLU A 76 11.46 -13.45 -11.85
C GLU A 76 11.24 -12.66 -13.15
N SER A 77 9.99 -12.37 -13.49
CA SER A 77 9.55 -11.74 -14.73
C SER A 77 8.33 -10.88 -14.50
N VAL A 78 8.17 -9.84 -15.32
CA VAL A 78 7.00 -8.95 -15.39
C VAL A 78 6.33 -9.02 -16.77
N GLU A 79 6.59 -10.08 -17.53
CA GLU A 79 6.02 -10.29 -18.85
C GLU A 79 4.48 -10.38 -18.77
N GLY A 80 3.79 -9.71 -19.69
CA GLY A 80 2.32 -9.58 -19.69
C GLY A 80 1.75 -8.54 -18.73
N LEU A 81 2.58 -7.89 -17.90
CA LEU A 81 2.13 -6.85 -16.98
C LEU A 81 2.16 -5.46 -17.67
N SER A 82 1.04 -4.75 -17.64
CA SER A 82 0.94 -3.40 -18.21
C SER A 82 1.45 -2.33 -17.26
N LEU A 83 2.63 -1.78 -17.53
CA LEU A 83 3.21 -0.68 -16.73
C LEU A 83 2.28 0.54 -16.67
N SER A 84 1.61 0.87 -17.79
CA SER A 84 0.70 2.02 -17.88
C SER A 84 -0.47 1.92 -16.90
N MET A 85 -1.00 0.70 -16.66
CA MET A 85 -2.07 0.48 -15.69
C MET A 85 -1.64 0.89 -14.27
N PHE A 86 -0.42 0.55 -13.87
CA PHE A 86 0.12 0.95 -12.57
C PHE A 86 0.39 2.46 -12.49
N ILE A 87 0.85 3.09 -13.58
CA ILE A 87 1.00 4.55 -13.62
C ILE A 87 -0.35 5.25 -13.40
N PHE A 88 -1.39 4.83 -14.12
CA PHE A 88 -2.74 5.38 -13.93
C PHE A 88 -3.29 5.08 -12.52
N SER A 89 -3.04 3.89 -11.98
CA SER A 89 -3.38 3.53 -10.59
C SER A 89 -2.72 4.48 -9.59
N VAL A 90 -1.43 4.78 -9.76
CA VAL A 90 -0.68 5.68 -8.88
C VAL A 90 -1.21 7.11 -8.97
N VAL A 91 -1.42 7.62 -10.19
CA VAL A 91 -1.98 8.97 -10.37
C VAL A 91 -3.38 9.07 -9.76
N GLY A 92 -4.23 8.06 -9.99
CA GLY A 92 -5.58 8.01 -9.41
C GLY A 92 -5.57 7.98 -7.89
N ASN A 93 -4.75 7.13 -7.27
CA ASN A 93 -4.66 7.04 -5.82
C ASN A 93 -4.04 8.29 -5.18
N LEU A 94 -3.03 8.90 -5.82
CA LEU A 94 -2.45 10.17 -5.33
C LEU A 94 -3.46 11.31 -5.39
N THR A 95 -4.14 11.47 -6.53
CA THR A 95 -5.17 12.51 -6.69
C THR A 95 -6.34 12.31 -5.72
N TYR A 96 -6.71 11.07 -5.42
CA TYR A 96 -7.73 10.75 -4.44
C TYR A 96 -7.29 11.06 -2.99
N CYS A 97 -6.06 10.70 -2.60
CA CYS A 97 -5.53 11.10 -1.30
C CYS A 97 -5.48 12.63 -1.16
N PHE A 98 -5.03 13.33 -2.20
CA PHE A 98 -5.00 14.79 -2.19
C PHE A 98 -6.39 15.42 -2.13
N SER A 99 -7.39 14.87 -2.82
CA SER A 99 -8.74 15.43 -2.76
C SER A 99 -9.30 15.41 -1.35
N ILE A 100 -9.04 14.36 -0.56
CA ILE A 100 -9.42 14.28 0.86
C ILE A 100 -8.65 15.31 1.68
N LEU A 101 -7.31 15.33 1.56
CA LEU A 101 -6.46 16.21 2.39
C LEU A 101 -6.68 17.71 2.10
N LEU A 102 -7.06 18.06 0.87
CA LEU A 102 -7.34 19.44 0.47
C LEU A 102 -8.70 19.94 0.97
N VAL A 103 -9.64 19.05 1.28
CA VAL A 103 -10.97 19.43 1.80
C VAL A 103 -10.89 19.87 3.25
N SER A 104 -10.23 19.08 4.11
CA SER A 104 -10.05 19.42 5.52
C SER A 104 -8.98 18.56 6.17
N LEU A 105 -8.24 19.16 7.10
CA LEU A 105 -7.30 18.48 7.99
C LEU A 105 -7.85 18.32 9.42
N ASP A 106 -9.14 18.60 9.62
CA ASP A 106 -9.80 18.36 10.89
C ASP A 106 -9.69 16.87 11.30
N PRO A 107 -9.30 16.54 12.54
CA PRO A 107 -9.10 15.16 12.95
C PRO A 107 -10.34 14.27 12.81
N THR A 108 -11.56 14.81 13.00
CA THR A 108 -12.80 14.04 12.82
C THR A 108 -13.02 13.74 11.35
N TYR A 109 -12.84 14.73 10.46
CA TYR A 109 -12.93 14.52 9.01
C TYR A 109 -11.88 13.51 8.51
N LEU A 110 -10.63 13.63 8.97
CA LEU A 110 -9.56 12.71 8.62
C LEU A 110 -9.83 11.29 9.13
N PHE A 111 -10.36 11.14 10.35
CA PHE A 111 -10.75 9.83 10.87
C PHE A 111 -11.89 9.22 10.07
N ILE A 112 -12.89 10.03 9.70
CA ILE A 112 -13.97 9.59 8.81
C ILE A 112 -13.36 9.04 7.53
N ASN A 113 -12.47 9.76 6.86
CA ASN A 113 -11.88 9.32 5.59
C ASN A 113 -10.65 8.39 5.72
N TYR A 114 -10.33 7.93 6.93
CA TYR A 114 -9.05 7.28 7.21
C TYR A 114 -8.89 5.93 6.49
N SER A 115 -9.96 5.14 6.40
CA SER A 115 -9.93 3.84 5.71
C SER A 115 -9.63 4.01 4.21
N TRP A 116 -10.19 5.04 3.58
CA TRP A 116 -9.92 5.42 2.19
C TRP A 116 -8.47 5.87 1.98
N LEU A 117 -7.96 6.72 2.88
CA LEU A 117 -6.56 7.16 2.87
C LEU A 117 -5.59 5.98 3.03
N LEU A 118 -5.88 5.04 3.93
CA LEU A 118 -5.08 3.83 4.09
C LEU A 118 -5.17 2.89 2.89
N GLY A 119 -6.35 2.71 2.31
CA GLY A 119 -6.53 1.87 1.12
C GLY A 119 -5.73 2.41 -0.07
N SER A 120 -5.89 3.70 -0.39
CA SER A 120 -5.16 4.33 -1.49
C SER A 120 -3.68 4.49 -1.20
N GLY A 121 -3.31 4.96 -0.01
CA GLY A 121 -1.91 5.08 0.42
C GLY A 121 -1.19 3.73 0.46
N GLY A 122 -1.88 2.69 0.90
CA GLY A 122 -1.37 1.33 0.90
C GLY A 122 -1.15 0.76 -0.48
N THR A 123 -2.12 0.94 -1.38
CA THR A 123 -1.97 0.54 -2.78
C THR A 123 -0.79 1.26 -3.43
N LEU A 124 -0.56 2.55 -3.15
CA LEU A 124 0.61 3.28 -3.65
C LEU A 124 1.92 2.62 -3.22
N PHE A 125 2.05 2.24 -1.95
CA PHE A 125 3.24 1.54 -1.45
C PHE A 125 3.50 0.23 -2.22
N PHE A 126 2.46 -0.55 -2.48
CA PHE A 126 2.58 -1.78 -3.26
C PHE A 126 2.84 -1.53 -4.76
N ASP A 127 2.24 -0.50 -5.36
CA ASP A 127 2.47 -0.15 -6.75
C ASP A 127 3.94 0.28 -6.98
N PHE A 128 4.55 1.01 -6.04
CA PHE A 128 5.99 1.32 -6.09
C PHE A 128 6.89 0.08 -5.99
N THR A 129 6.46 -0.93 -5.24
CA THR A 129 7.17 -2.23 -5.18
C THR A 129 7.13 -2.92 -6.54
N ILE A 130 5.98 -2.88 -7.22
CA ILE A 130 5.83 -3.44 -8.56
C ILE A 130 6.68 -2.67 -9.58
N PHE A 131 6.79 -1.34 -9.48
CA PHE A 131 7.72 -0.57 -10.31
C PHE A 131 9.19 -0.96 -10.09
N PHE A 132 9.58 -1.22 -8.85
CA PHE A 132 10.92 -1.75 -8.56
C PHE A 132 11.14 -3.12 -9.21
N GLN A 133 10.15 -4.01 -9.15
CA GLN A 133 10.19 -5.30 -9.86
C GLN A 133 10.30 -5.11 -11.39
N PHE A 134 9.54 -4.17 -11.97
CA PHE A 134 9.66 -3.81 -13.39
C PHE A 134 11.08 -3.40 -13.76
N TYR A 135 11.70 -2.54 -12.96
CA TYR A 135 13.07 -2.07 -13.23
C TYR A 135 14.11 -3.20 -13.16
N ILE A 136 13.98 -4.12 -12.21
CA ILE A 136 14.90 -5.25 -12.06
C ILE A 136 14.70 -6.30 -13.15
N TYR A 137 13.46 -6.73 -13.39
CA TYR A 137 13.17 -7.87 -14.24
C TYR A 137 13.17 -7.51 -15.73
N ARG A 138 12.78 -6.29 -16.10
CA ARG A 138 12.86 -5.84 -17.50
C ARG A 138 14.29 -5.73 -18.03
N LYS A 139 15.29 -5.56 -17.16
CA LYS A 139 16.71 -5.61 -17.55
C LYS A 139 17.21 -7.04 -17.79
N ARG A 140 16.42 -8.07 -17.48
CA ARG A 140 16.78 -9.49 -17.63
C ARG A 140 16.09 -10.17 -18.82
N SER A 141 15.02 -9.58 -19.35
CA SER A 141 14.30 -10.00 -20.56
C SER A 141 14.94 -9.38 -21.80
#